data_AF-A0A3P9K4Z8-F1
#
_entry.id   AF-A0A3P9K4Z8-F1
#
_cell.length_a   1.000
_cell.length_b   1.000
_cell.length_c   1.000
_cell.angle_alpha   90.00
_cell.angle_beta   90.00
_cell.angle_gamma   90.00
#
_symmetry.space_group_name_H-M   'P 1'
#
loop_
_entity.id
_entity.type
_entity.pdbx_description
1 polymer ?
#
loop_
_entity_poly.entity_id
_entity_poly.type
_entity_poly.pdbx_seq_one_letter_code
_entity_poly.pdbx_strand_id
1 'polypeptide(L)'
;MGRRGYNYTGLRAPPLSNHSPHTTRGFNFSLSKASPPPENELPDAPPRGPPRFQPDGDFFAWTTSTEVLPYDTSGIPEGVVVCALPQFSWFTLEQVVDLKAEGLWEELLDGFQPEVVVQDCYEESQLHQSIYQLQVKLLAADKSTVISEHSVSPTEDLSVYSHQWKEVSHVFSGYGPGVRYIHFLHRLKNSFLNDFFPTRFTDSSVVIRAVRSGS
;
A
#
# COMPACT_ATOMS: atom_id res chain seq x y z
N MET A 1 -44.97 20.63 49.38
CA MET A 1 -44.73 19.19 49.23
C MET A 1 -43.53 18.97 48.31
N GLY A 2 -42.43 18.43 48.86
CA GLY A 2 -41.44 17.63 48.13
C GLY A 2 -40.44 18.31 47.18
N ARG A 3 -39.55 19.17 47.68
CA ARG A 3 -38.22 19.36 47.08
C ARG A 3 -37.33 18.17 47.45
N ARG A 4 -36.66 17.53 46.50
CA ARG A 4 -35.50 16.65 46.77
C ARG A 4 -34.28 17.21 46.05
N GLY A 5 -33.39 17.81 46.83
CA GLY A 5 -31.99 17.94 46.48
C GLY A 5 -31.21 16.77 47.09
N TYR A 6 -30.08 16.44 46.48
CA TYR A 6 -28.96 15.78 47.15
C TYR A 6 -27.66 16.40 46.62
N ASN A 7 -26.81 16.82 47.55
CA ASN A 7 -25.50 17.42 47.35
C ASN A 7 -24.40 16.40 47.70
N TYR A 8 -23.33 16.42 46.88
CA TYR A 8 -21.90 16.11 47.09
C TYR A 8 -21.43 14.97 48.02
N THR A 9 -20.58 14.07 47.49
CA THR A 9 -19.11 14.01 47.78
C THR A 9 -18.40 12.94 46.93
N GLY A 10 -17.25 13.34 46.34
CA GLY A 10 -16.06 12.57 45.89
C GLY A 10 -16.15 11.10 45.46
N LEU A 11 -15.58 10.77 44.30
CA LEU A 11 -14.37 9.94 44.17
C LEU A 11 -14.10 9.53 42.71
N ARG A 12 -12.88 9.86 42.27
CA ARG A 12 -12.00 9.13 41.33
C ARG A 12 -12.42 9.07 39.85
N ALA A 13 -11.67 9.82 39.05
CA ALA A 13 -11.47 9.53 37.63
C ALA A 13 -11.12 8.04 37.43
N PRO A 14 -11.66 7.39 36.38
CA PRO A 14 -11.17 6.06 36.01
C PRO A 14 -9.70 6.16 35.59
N PRO A 15 -8.87 5.15 35.91
CA PRO A 15 -7.45 5.19 35.64
C PRO A 15 -7.21 5.23 34.12
N LEU A 16 -6.24 6.06 33.73
CA LEU A 16 -5.56 5.99 32.44
C LEU A 16 -5.13 4.53 32.22
N SER A 17 -5.83 3.80 31.35
CA SER A 17 -5.32 2.51 30.87
C SER A 17 -4.27 2.82 29.81
N ASN A 18 -3.01 2.70 30.23
CA ASN A 18 -1.87 2.45 29.37
C ASN A 18 -2.24 1.45 28.27
N HIS A 19 -2.04 1.82 27.01
CA HIS A 19 -1.35 1.03 25.98
C HIS A 19 -1.20 1.93 24.75
N SER A 20 0.04 2.33 24.46
CA SER A 20 0.42 3.04 23.23
C SER A 20 -0.07 2.29 21.99
N PRO A 21 -0.56 3.02 20.98
CA PRO A 21 -0.17 2.76 19.61
C PRO A 21 0.81 3.88 19.24
N HIS A 22 2.10 3.55 19.12
CA HIS A 22 2.94 4.34 18.22
C HIS A 22 2.45 4.00 16.81
N THR A 23 1.37 4.66 16.39
CA THR A 23 0.92 4.67 15.01
C THR A 23 1.91 5.55 14.26
N THR A 24 2.91 4.93 13.65
CA THR A 24 3.63 5.55 12.54
C THR A 24 2.59 5.96 11.51
N ARG A 25 2.70 7.23 11.10
CA ARG A 25 1.75 8.02 10.31
C ARG A 25 1.02 7.16 9.28
N GLY A 26 -0.26 6.86 9.53
CA GLY A 26 -1.12 6.26 8.52
C GLY A 26 -1.12 7.13 7.27
N PHE A 27 -0.88 6.51 6.11
CA PHE A 27 -0.85 7.15 4.81
C PHE A 27 -2.26 7.53 4.38
N ASN A 28 -2.87 8.49 5.06
CA ASN A 28 -4.23 8.90 4.78
C ASN A 28 -4.25 9.83 3.57
N PHE A 29 -4.49 9.25 2.39
CA PHE A 29 -4.95 9.99 1.21
C PHE A 29 -6.10 9.24 0.49
N SER A 30 -7.32 9.68 0.83
CA SER A 30 -8.56 9.79 0.02
C SER A 30 -9.19 8.61 -0.73
N LEU A 31 -8.72 7.37 -0.58
CA LEU A 31 -9.55 6.20 -0.81
C LEU A 31 -9.55 5.38 0.49
N SER A 32 -10.59 4.59 0.71
CA SER A 32 -10.64 3.63 1.82
C SER A 32 -11.32 2.39 1.31
N LYS A 33 -10.78 1.22 1.65
CA LYS A 33 -11.39 -0.07 1.29
C LYS A 33 -12.79 -0.26 1.89
N ALA A 34 -13.20 0.60 2.84
CA ALA A 34 -14.55 0.65 3.39
C ALA A 34 -15.62 1.08 2.36
N SER A 35 -15.22 1.67 1.24
CA SER A 35 -16.08 2.00 0.10
C SER A 35 -15.61 1.24 -1.14
N PRO A 36 -16.50 0.87 -2.08
CA PRO A 36 -16.08 0.26 -3.34
C PRO A 36 -15.12 1.19 -4.11
N PRO A 37 -14.26 0.63 -5.00
CA PRO A 37 -13.45 1.46 -5.88
C PRO A 37 -14.33 2.44 -6.67
N PRO A 38 -13.85 3.67 -6.93
CA PRO A 38 -14.62 4.65 -7.68
C PRO A 38 -14.74 4.24 -9.15
N GLU A 39 -15.90 4.48 -9.77
CA GLU A 39 -16.10 4.19 -11.19
C GLU A 39 -15.13 5.01 -12.06
N ASN A 40 -14.64 4.42 -13.17
CA ASN A 40 -13.85 5.16 -14.13
C ASN A 40 -14.75 6.11 -14.93
N GLU A 41 -14.48 7.42 -14.86
CA GLU A 41 -15.14 8.39 -15.74
C GLU A 41 -14.55 8.26 -17.15
N LEU A 42 -15.36 7.79 -18.10
CA LEU A 42 -14.97 7.78 -19.50
C LEU A 42 -15.08 9.20 -20.07
N PRO A 43 -14.04 9.73 -20.73
CA PRO A 43 -14.08 11.07 -21.28
C PRO A 43 -15.00 11.12 -22.52
N ASP A 44 -15.71 12.23 -22.70
CA ASP A 44 -16.58 12.48 -23.85
C ASP A 44 -15.83 12.47 -25.20
N ALA A 45 -14.51 12.68 -25.17
CA ALA A 45 -13.64 12.66 -26.34
C ALA A 45 -12.26 12.11 -25.97
N PRO A 46 -11.52 11.51 -26.92
CA PRO A 46 -10.16 11.04 -26.67
C PRO A 46 -9.27 12.16 -26.13
N PRO A 47 -8.35 11.85 -25.19
CA PRO A 47 -7.47 12.85 -24.62
C PRO A 47 -6.62 13.51 -25.72
N ARG A 48 -6.61 14.85 -25.74
CA ARG A 48 -5.73 15.64 -26.61
C ARG A 48 -4.37 15.80 -25.94
N GLY A 49 -3.30 15.40 -26.63
CA GLY A 49 -1.92 15.57 -26.16
C GLY A 49 -1.10 14.29 -26.24
N PRO A 50 0.16 14.33 -25.76
CA PRO A 50 0.98 13.13 -25.68
C PRO A 50 0.37 12.12 -24.69
N PRO A 51 0.67 10.82 -24.85
CA PRO A 51 0.30 9.79 -23.88
C PRO A 51 0.71 10.16 -22.45
N ARG A 52 -0.21 9.95 -21.51
CA ARG A 52 0.06 10.08 -20.07
C ARG A 52 0.42 8.71 -19.51
N PHE A 53 1.45 8.65 -18.68
CA PHE A 53 1.94 7.40 -18.07
C PHE A 53 2.02 7.46 -16.54
N GLN A 54 1.79 8.64 -15.95
CA GLN A 54 1.73 8.85 -14.52
C GLN A 54 0.28 9.16 -14.12
N PRO A 55 -0.27 8.52 -13.08
CA PRO A 55 -1.59 8.85 -12.59
C PRO A 55 -1.63 10.24 -11.96
N ASP A 56 -2.79 10.89 -12.07
CA ASP A 56 -3.08 12.13 -11.33
C ASP A 56 -3.34 11.78 -9.85
N GLY A 57 -2.75 12.53 -8.92
CA GLY A 57 -2.90 12.30 -7.49
C GLY A 57 -1.86 13.04 -6.64
N ASP A 58 -2.14 13.15 -5.34
CA ASP A 58 -1.14 13.62 -4.37
C ASP A 58 -0.26 12.45 -3.93
N PHE A 59 0.97 12.44 -4.43
CA PHE A 59 1.99 11.45 -4.06
C PHE A 59 3.18 12.09 -3.33
N PHE A 60 3.03 13.28 -2.74
CA PHE A 60 4.17 14.00 -2.14
C PHE A 60 4.85 13.24 -0.98
N ALA A 61 4.15 12.29 -0.35
CA ALA A 61 4.70 11.42 0.68
C ALA A 61 5.53 10.24 0.15
N TRP A 62 5.54 10.04 -1.18
CA TRP A 62 6.13 8.90 -1.86
C TRP A 62 7.24 9.34 -2.82
N THR A 63 8.27 8.49 -2.97
CA THR A 63 9.12 8.55 -4.15
C THR A 63 8.42 7.78 -5.25
N THR A 64 8.21 8.40 -6.42
CA THR A 64 7.46 7.79 -7.52
C THR A 64 8.31 7.66 -8.78
N SER A 65 8.06 6.63 -9.57
CA SER A 65 8.69 6.45 -10.88
C SER A 65 7.77 5.70 -11.84
N THR A 66 7.95 5.93 -13.13
CA THR A 66 7.19 5.26 -14.19
C THR A 66 8.14 4.52 -15.13
N GLU A 67 7.87 3.25 -15.36
CA GLU A 67 8.54 2.42 -16.38
C GLU A 67 7.55 2.10 -17.49
N VAL A 68 7.78 2.64 -18.69
CA VAL A 68 6.96 2.30 -19.86
C VAL A 68 7.43 0.96 -20.43
N LEU A 69 6.50 0.03 -20.60
CA LEU A 69 6.79 -1.30 -21.11
C LEU A 69 6.79 -1.32 -22.64
N PRO A 70 7.59 -2.21 -23.26
CA PRO A 70 7.52 -2.42 -24.70
C PRO A 70 6.13 -2.93 -25.09
N TYR A 71 5.72 -2.67 -26.33
CA TYR A 71 4.50 -3.26 -26.86
C TYR A 71 4.59 -4.78 -26.83
N ASP A 72 3.53 -5.40 -26.33
CA ASP A 72 3.37 -6.83 -26.45
C ASP A 72 2.83 -7.15 -27.85
N THR A 73 3.70 -7.70 -28.70
CA THR A 73 3.33 -8.17 -30.04
C THR A 73 3.14 -9.69 -30.07
N SER A 74 3.16 -10.36 -28.92
CA SER A 74 2.91 -11.79 -28.84
C SER A 74 1.48 -12.09 -29.28
N GLY A 75 1.30 -13.20 -30.00
CA GLY A 75 -0.01 -13.61 -30.52
C GLY A 75 -0.51 -12.82 -31.74
N ILE A 76 0.23 -11.83 -32.25
CA ILE A 76 -0.11 -11.14 -33.51
C ILE A 76 0.36 -11.99 -34.70
N PRO A 77 -0.55 -12.44 -35.59
CA PRO A 77 -0.18 -13.22 -36.76
C PRO A 77 0.65 -12.41 -37.78
N GLU A 78 1.52 -13.09 -38.52
CA GLU A 78 2.28 -12.46 -39.62
C GLU A 78 1.34 -11.88 -40.69
N GLY A 79 1.70 -10.71 -41.22
CA GLY A 79 0.97 -10.04 -42.30
C GLY A 79 -0.25 -9.22 -41.88
N VAL A 80 -0.58 -9.17 -40.58
CA VAL A 80 -1.66 -8.32 -40.05
C VAL A 80 -1.18 -6.88 -39.87
N VAL A 81 -1.98 -5.92 -40.33
CA VAL A 81 -1.75 -4.50 -40.05
C VAL A 81 -2.37 -4.16 -38.69
N VAL A 82 -1.53 -3.70 -37.76
CA VAL A 82 -1.94 -3.34 -36.41
C VAL A 82 -2.15 -1.82 -36.33
N CYS A 83 -3.39 -1.38 -36.15
CA CYS A 83 -3.72 0.04 -36.08
C CYS A 83 -3.35 0.66 -34.72
N ALA A 84 -3.49 -0.10 -33.62
CA ALA A 84 -3.12 0.32 -32.27
C ALA A 84 -2.91 -0.90 -31.37
N LEU A 85 -2.00 -0.78 -30.40
CA LEU A 85 -1.80 -1.73 -29.31
C LEU A 85 -1.81 -1.00 -27.97
N PRO A 86 -2.29 -1.64 -26.90
CA PRO A 86 -2.17 -1.06 -25.56
C PRO A 86 -0.70 -0.92 -25.19
N GLN A 87 -0.34 0.27 -24.71
CA GLN A 87 0.97 0.50 -24.12
C GLN A 87 0.84 0.48 -22.60
N PHE A 88 1.46 -0.49 -21.97
CA PHE A 88 1.45 -0.62 -20.52
C PHE A 88 2.61 0.13 -19.88
N SER A 89 2.45 0.50 -18.62
CA SER A 89 3.53 1.03 -17.78
C SER A 89 3.39 0.55 -16.34
N TRP A 90 4.51 0.38 -15.66
CA TRP A 90 4.51 0.26 -14.20
C TRP A 90 4.66 1.64 -13.57
N PHE A 91 3.76 1.97 -12.65
CA PHE A 91 3.92 3.09 -11.74
C PHE A 91 4.35 2.57 -10.38
N THR A 92 5.51 3.01 -9.90
CA THR A 92 6.10 2.58 -8.65
C THR A 92 5.93 3.68 -7.61
N LEU A 93 5.50 3.30 -6.40
CA LEU A 93 5.57 4.17 -5.24
C LEU A 93 6.38 3.50 -4.15
N GLU A 94 7.30 4.27 -3.58
CA GLU A 94 8.32 3.80 -2.66
C GLU A 94 8.44 4.73 -1.45
N GLN A 95 8.60 4.13 -0.28
CA GLN A 95 8.99 4.84 0.93
C GLN A 95 9.98 4.02 1.76
N VAL A 96 10.91 4.72 2.42
CA VAL A 96 11.79 4.16 3.44
C VAL A 96 11.45 4.80 4.78
N VAL A 97 11.00 3.98 5.74
CA VAL A 97 10.66 4.39 7.10
C VAL A 97 11.87 4.22 8.00
N ASP A 98 12.27 5.28 8.70
CA ASP A 98 13.30 5.24 9.76
C ASP A 98 12.64 4.89 11.10
N LEU A 99 12.85 3.67 11.57
CA LEU A 99 12.18 3.17 12.77
C LEU A 99 12.60 3.93 14.03
N LYS A 100 13.83 4.45 14.07
CA LYS A 100 14.34 5.23 15.20
C LYS A 100 13.71 6.61 15.23
N ALA A 101 13.56 7.25 14.08
CA ALA A 101 12.85 8.53 13.96
C ALA A 101 11.36 8.40 14.35
N GLU A 102 10.77 7.23 14.12
CA GLU A 102 9.41 6.88 14.54
C GLU A 102 9.29 6.48 16.03
N GLY A 103 10.41 6.49 16.77
CA GLY A 103 10.45 6.27 18.23
C GLY A 103 10.75 4.84 18.66
N LEU A 104 11.12 3.94 17.74
CA LEU A 104 11.52 2.57 18.05
C LEU A 104 13.02 2.50 18.28
N TRP A 105 13.44 2.31 19.53
CA TRP A 105 14.86 2.23 19.87
C TRP A 105 15.45 0.85 19.57
N GLU A 106 16.77 0.80 19.50
CA GLU A 106 17.53 -0.33 18.98
C GLU A 106 17.38 -1.59 19.83
N GLU A 107 17.39 -1.46 21.16
CA GLU A 107 17.23 -2.58 22.08
C GLU A 107 15.84 -3.24 21.97
N LEU A 108 14.79 -2.46 21.64
CA LEU A 108 13.46 -3.00 21.37
C LEU A 108 13.47 -3.81 20.07
N LEU A 109 14.03 -3.25 19.00
CA LEU A 109 14.07 -3.90 17.69
C LEU A 109 14.95 -5.15 17.69
N ASP A 110 16.07 -5.12 18.40
CA ASP A 110 17.05 -6.21 18.41
C ASP A 110 16.66 -7.33 19.40
N GLY A 111 16.20 -6.95 20.59
CA GLY A 111 15.91 -7.88 21.67
C GLY A 111 14.47 -8.40 21.65
N PHE A 112 13.48 -7.51 21.55
CA PHE A 112 12.07 -7.88 21.58
C PHE A 112 11.53 -8.28 20.20
N GLN A 113 12.06 -7.69 19.13
CA GLN A 113 11.66 -7.96 17.74
C GLN A 113 10.14 -7.90 17.54
N PRO A 114 9.50 -6.73 17.81
CA PRO A 114 8.05 -6.60 17.65
C PRO A 114 7.64 -6.93 16.21
N GLU A 115 6.44 -7.48 16.05
CA GLU A 115 5.96 -7.84 14.71
C GLU A 115 5.80 -6.59 13.85
N VAL A 116 6.25 -6.69 12.60
CA VAL A 116 6.01 -5.66 11.58
C VAL A 116 4.88 -6.16 10.69
N VAL A 117 3.69 -5.59 10.88
CA VAL A 117 2.49 -5.91 10.10
C VAL A 117 2.40 -4.95 8.93
N VAL A 118 2.36 -5.49 7.72
CA VAL A 118 2.19 -4.73 6.49
C VAL A 118 0.82 -5.04 5.91
N GLN A 119 0.12 -4.00 5.48
CA GLN A 119 -1.13 -4.13 4.75
C GLN A 119 -1.13 -3.17 3.57
N ASP A 120 -1.77 -3.59 2.49
CA ASP A 120 -2.05 -2.76 1.34
C ASP A 120 -3.28 -3.26 0.61
N CYS A 121 -3.84 -2.41 -0.25
CA CYS A 121 -5.02 -2.75 -1.00
C CYS A 121 -4.97 -2.16 -2.41
N TYR A 122 -5.26 -2.97 -3.43
CA TYR A 122 -5.29 -2.53 -4.82
C TYR A 122 -6.63 -2.82 -5.48
N GLU A 123 -6.99 -2.04 -6.49
CA GLU A 123 -8.23 -2.20 -7.25
C GLU A 123 -8.09 -3.41 -8.20
N GLU A 124 -9.05 -4.34 -8.15
CA GLU A 124 -9.18 -5.38 -9.17
C GLU A 124 -9.44 -4.74 -10.54
N SER A 125 -8.72 -5.19 -11.56
CA SER A 125 -8.85 -4.65 -12.90
C SER A 125 -8.70 -5.74 -13.96
N GLN A 126 -9.48 -5.62 -15.04
CA GLN A 126 -9.31 -6.46 -16.24
C GLN A 126 -8.20 -5.97 -17.17
N LEU A 127 -7.40 -5.00 -16.73
CA LEU A 127 -6.32 -4.39 -17.51
C LEU A 127 -5.29 -5.41 -18.03
N HIS A 128 -4.87 -6.33 -17.16
CA HIS A 128 -3.83 -7.31 -17.44
C HIS A 128 -3.87 -8.42 -16.38
N GLN A 129 -3.34 -9.62 -16.66
CA GLN A 129 -3.27 -10.70 -15.68
C GLN A 129 -2.34 -10.43 -14.48
N SER A 130 -1.60 -9.32 -14.50
CA SER A 130 -0.60 -8.96 -13.49
C SER A 130 -0.59 -7.44 -13.44
N ILE A 131 -1.27 -6.89 -12.43
CA ILE A 131 -1.54 -5.46 -12.29
C ILE A 131 -0.91 -4.87 -11.03
N TYR A 132 -0.46 -5.71 -10.11
CA TYR A 132 0.04 -5.28 -8.82
C TYR A 132 1.28 -6.08 -8.40
N GLN A 133 2.24 -5.38 -7.80
CA GLN A 133 3.41 -5.98 -7.14
C GLN A 133 3.65 -5.27 -5.82
N LEU A 134 4.01 -6.02 -4.77
CA LEU A 134 4.48 -5.49 -3.49
C LEU A 134 5.83 -6.10 -3.17
N GLN A 135 6.75 -5.27 -2.70
CA GLN A 135 8.01 -5.67 -2.10
C GLN A 135 8.19 -4.88 -0.80
N VAL A 136 8.45 -5.58 0.28
CA VAL A 136 8.77 -4.99 1.57
C VAL A 136 10.05 -5.61 2.09
N LYS A 137 10.99 -4.76 2.50
CA LYS A 137 12.27 -5.19 3.08
C LYS A 137 12.47 -4.59 4.45
N LEU A 138 12.89 -5.42 5.39
CA LEU A 138 13.48 -4.98 6.64
C LEU A 138 14.98 -4.81 6.41
N LEU A 139 15.49 -3.59 6.61
CA LEU A 139 16.86 -3.22 6.27
C LEU A 139 17.68 -2.88 7.51
N ALA A 140 18.97 -3.17 7.43
CA ALA A 140 19.94 -2.80 8.45
C ALA A 140 20.28 -1.29 8.43
N ALA A 141 21.16 -0.86 9.34
CA ALA A 141 21.56 0.54 9.52
C ALA A 141 22.16 1.21 8.26
N ASP A 142 22.71 0.43 7.33
CA ASP A 142 23.30 0.89 6.08
C ASP A 142 22.26 1.22 4.99
N LYS A 143 20.96 0.96 5.24
CA LYS A 143 19.85 1.10 4.29
C LYS A 143 19.95 0.20 3.04
N SER A 144 20.83 -0.80 3.04
CA SER A 144 21.03 -1.69 1.88
C SER A 144 21.05 -3.17 2.23
N THR A 145 21.56 -3.53 3.41
CA THR A 145 21.58 -4.92 3.85
C THR A 145 20.17 -5.37 4.21
N VAL A 146 19.67 -6.37 3.48
CA VAL A 146 18.35 -6.98 3.69
C VAL A 146 18.42 -8.00 4.80
N ILE A 147 17.66 -7.78 5.87
CA ILE A 147 17.51 -8.71 6.99
C ILE A 147 16.35 -9.68 6.75
N SER A 148 15.24 -9.16 6.23
CA SER A 148 14.08 -9.96 5.83
C SER A 148 13.37 -9.28 4.68
N GLU A 149 12.72 -10.07 3.82
CA GLU A 149 12.00 -9.59 2.65
C GLU A 149 10.72 -10.37 2.43
N HIS A 150 9.69 -9.65 2.01
CA HIS A 150 8.46 -10.23 1.49
C HIS A 150 8.16 -9.61 0.13
N SER A 151 7.83 -10.45 -0.86
CA SER A 151 7.41 -10.01 -2.18
C SER A 151 6.19 -10.79 -2.64
N VAL A 152 5.22 -10.10 -3.24
CA VAL A 152 4.07 -10.73 -3.91
C VAL A 152 3.77 -10.06 -5.24
N SER A 153 3.28 -10.86 -6.17
CA SER A 153 2.84 -10.43 -7.50
C SER A 153 1.66 -11.31 -7.91
N PRO A 154 0.47 -11.07 -7.33
CA PRO A 154 -0.73 -11.85 -7.62
C PRO A 154 -1.09 -11.76 -9.10
N THR A 155 -1.77 -12.79 -9.60
CA THR A 155 -2.31 -12.83 -10.95
C THR A 155 -3.82 -12.73 -10.95
N GLU A 156 -4.36 -11.97 -11.90
CA GLU A 156 -5.79 -11.76 -12.08
C GLU A 156 -6.40 -12.81 -13.01
N ASP A 157 -7.59 -13.29 -12.68
CA ASP A 157 -8.43 -14.04 -13.62
C ASP A 157 -9.28 -13.05 -14.43
N LEU A 158 -8.86 -12.77 -15.66
CA LEU A 158 -9.54 -11.79 -16.53
C LEU A 158 -10.97 -12.19 -16.92
N SER A 159 -11.36 -13.46 -16.72
CA SER A 159 -12.72 -13.93 -17.00
C SER A 159 -13.72 -13.59 -15.90
N VAL A 160 -13.24 -13.21 -14.72
CA VAL A 160 -14.06 -12.86 -13.55
C VAL A 160 -13.74 -11.43 -13.14
N TYR A 161 -14.73 -10.56 -13.17
CA TYR A 161 -14.58 -9.18 -12.73
C TYR A 161 -15.64 -8.82 -11.70
N SER A 162 -15.20 -8.49 -10.49
CA SER A 162 -16.05 -8.15 -9.36
C SER A 162 -16.00 -6.66 -8.99
N HIS A 163 -15.04 -5.91 -9.55
CA HIS A 163 -14.82 -4.49 -9.26
C HIS A 163 -14.65 -4.25 -7.75
N GLN A 164 -13.76 -5.02 -7.12
CA GLN A 164 -13.52 -4.94 -5.68
C GLN A 164 -12.06 -4.60 -5.35
N TRP A 165 -11.87 -4.12 -4.12
CA TRP A 165 -10.56 -3.99 -3.52
C TRP A 165 -9.97 -5.36 -3.16
N LYS A 166 -8.71 -5.61 -3.53
CA LYS A 166 -7.95 -6.81 -3.17
C LYS A 166 -6.92 -6.48 -2.11
N GLU A 167 -7.04 -7.12 -0.95
CA GLU A 167 -6.13 -6.91 0.19
C GLU A 167 -4.88 -7.80 0.07
N VAL A 168 -3.74 -7.23 0.45
CA VAL A 168 -2.48 -7.91 0.63
C VAL A 168 -2.00 -7.62 2.05
N SER A 169 -1.58 -8.65 2.77
CA SER A 169 -1.07 -8.51 4.13
C SER A 169 0.10 -9.44 4.40
N HIS A 170 1.07 -8.96 5.18
CA HIS A 170 2.20 -9.77 5.64
C HIS A 170 2.58 -9.40 7.06
N VAL A 171 3.13 -10.36 7.80
CA VAL A 171 3.65 -10.14 9.15
C VAL A 171 5.08 -10.66 9.21
N PHE A 172 6.03 -9.75 9.43
CA PHE A 172 7.37 -10.15 9.80
C PHE A 172 7.44 -10.38 11.31
N SER A 173 7.91 -11.55 11.71
CA SER A 173 8.17 -11.92 13.10
C SER A 173 9.47 -12.72 13.17
N GLY A 174 10.16 -12.65 14.32
CA GLY A 174 11.43 -13.37 14.50
C GLY A 174 12.49 -13.05 13.44
N TYR A 175 12.52 -11.82 12.93
CA TYR A 175 13.40 -11.39 11.83
C TYR A 175 14.87 -11.25 12.24
N GLY A 176 15.21 -11.42 13.53
CA GLY A 176 16.56 -11.27 14.04
C GLY A 176 16.93 -9.81 14.34
N PRO A 177 18.06 -9.57 15.00
CA PRO A 177 18.49 -8.22 15.34
C PRO A 177 19.01 -7.44 14.12
N GLY A 178 19.07 -6.13 14.25
CA GLY A 178 19.74 -5.22 13.32
C GLY A 178 18.80 -4.41 12.43
N VAL A 179 17.48 -4.62 12.48
CA VAL A 179 16.52 -3.87 11.67
C VAL A 179 16.47 -2.41 12.11
N ARG A 180 16.60 -1.49 11.15
CA ARG A 180 16.57 -0.03 11.38
C ARG A 180 15.64 0.70 10.41
N TYR A 181 15.41 0.13 9.24
CA TYR A 181 14.51 0.71 8.26
C TYR A 181 13.53 -0.32 7.69
N ILE A 182 12.40 0.19 7.24
CA ILE A 182 11.44 -0.57 6.44
C ILE A 182 11.37 0.10 5.08
N HIS A 183 11.71 -0.65 4.04
CA HIS A 183 11.52 -0.24 2.66
C HIS A 183 10.22 -0.86 2.17
N PHE A 184 9.25 0.00 1.85
CA PHE A 184 7.96 -0.37 1.30
C PHE A 184 7.90 0.12 -0.15
N LEU A 185 7.66 -0.81 -1.07
CA LEU A 185 7.55 -0.51 -2.49
C LEU A 185 6.38 -1.30 -3.07
N HIS A 186 5.46 -0.61 -3.74
CA HIS A 186 4.48 -1.28 -4.58
C HIS A 186 4.49 -0.72 -6.01
N ARG A 187 3.98 -1.52 -6.93
CA ARG A 187 3.92 -1.19 -8.35
C ARG A 187 2.53 -1.51 -8.88
N LEU A 188 1.99 -0.57 -9.63
CA LEU A 188 0.66 -0.63 -10.21
C LEU A 188 0.82 -0.59 -11.73
N LYS A 189 0.18 -1.51 -12.43
CA LYS A 189 0.20 -1.53 -13.88
C LYS A 189 -0.87 -0.59 -14.40
N ASN A 190 -0.50 0.25 -15.35
CA ASN A 190 -1.42 1.16 -16.02
C ASN A 190 -1.36 0.88 -17.53
N SER A 191 -2.41 1.27 -18.25
CA SER A 191 -2.42 1.24 -19.71
C SER A 191 -2.83 2.58 -20.26
N PHE A 192 -2.21 2.94 -21.39
CA PHE A 192 -2.66 4.00 -22.24
C PHE A 192 -3.11 3.41 -23.58
N LEU A 193 -4.43 3.32 -23.78
CA LEU A 193 -5.06 3.01 -25.06
C LEU A 193 -6.44 3.64 -25.10
N ASN A 194 -6.61 4.71 -25.88
CA ASN A 194 -7.82 5.52 -25.97
C ASN A 194 -8.22 6.29 -24.70
N ASP A 195 -7.63 5.98 -23.55
CA ASP A 195 -7.49 6.84 -22.38
C ASP A 195 -6.44 6.24 -21.42
N PHE A 196 -6.17 6.92 -20.31
CA PHE A 196 -5.33 6.44 -19.22
C PHE A 196 -6.16 5.66 -18.19
N PHE A 197 -5.85 4.36 -18.03
CA PHE A 197 -6.50 3.48 -17.06
C PHE A 197 -5.52 3.13 -15.93
N PRO A 198 -5.61 3.81 -14.77
CA PRO A 198 -4.78 3.47 -13.62
C PRO A 198 -5.32 2.28 -12.84
N THR A 199 -4.45 1.36 -12.43
CA THR A 199 -4.76 0.53 -11.26
C THR A 199 -4.59 1.38 -10.01
N ARG A 200 -5.64 1.50 -9.20
CA ARG A 200 -5.63 2.30 -7.97
C ARG A 200 -5.22 1.47 -6.76
N PHE A 201 -4.86 2.16 -5.69
CA PHE A 201 -4.50 1.55 -4.42
C PHE A 201 -5.02 2.38 -3.25
N THR A 202 -5.08 1.77 -2.07
CA THR A 202 -5.54 2.41 -0.83
C THR A 202 -5.08 1.66 0.40
N ASP A 203 -5.17 2.30 1.58
CA ASP A 203 -4.97 1.69 2.89
C ASP A 203 -3.59 1.03 3.09
N SER A 204 -2.58 1.49 2.34
CA SER A 204 -1.18 1.12 2.54
C SER A 204 -0.76 1.48 3.96
N SER A 205 -0.25 0.53 4.73
CA SER A 205 0.16 0.76 6.11
C SER A 205 1.22 -0.21 6.61
N VAL A 206 2.03 0.28 7.54
CA VAL A 206 2.99 -0.50 8.32
C VAL A 206 2.70 -0.25 9.78
N VAL A 207 2.40 -1.31 10.52
CA VAL A 207 2.01 -1.25 11.94
C VAL A 207 2.93 -2.13 12.76
N ILE A 208 3.46 -1.58 13.84
CA ILE A 208 4.32 -2.30 14.78
C ILE A 208 3.46 -2.87 15.90
N ARG A 209 3.48 -4.20 16.08
CA ARG A 209 2.66 -4.89 17.08
C ARG A 209 3.54 -5.61 18.09
N ALA A 210 3.38 -5.23 19.36
CA ALA A 210 4.02 -5.94 20.46
C ALA A 210 3.16 -7.13 20.90
N VAL A 211 3.39 -8.30 20.30
CA VAL A 211 2.78 -9.55 20.77
C VAL A 211 3.78 -10.28 21.66
N ARG A 212 3.42 -10.51 22.93
CA ARG A 212 4.13 -11.51 23.73
C ARG A 212 3.66 -12.88 23.27
N SER A 213 4.54 -13.66 22.65
CA SER A 213 4.32 -15.10 22.49
C SER A 213 4.13 -15.68 23.89
N GLY A 214 2.93 -16.17 24.19
CA GLY A 214 2.65 -16.83 25.46
C GLY A 214 3.61 -17.99 25.68
N SER A 215 4.24 -18.00 26.85
CA SER A 215 5.06 -19.10 27.36
C SER A 215 4.27 -20.39 27.53
#